data_AF-A0A7W0XPY7-F1
#
_entry.id   AF-A0A7W0XPY7-F1
#
_cell.length_a   1.000
_cell.length_b   1.000
_cell.length_c   1.000
_cell.angle_alpha   90.00
_cell.angle_beta   90.00
_cell.angle_gamma   90.00
#
_symmetry.space_group_name_H-M   'P 1'
#
loop_
_entity.id
_entity.type
_entity.pdbx_description
1 polymer ?
#
loop_
_entity_poly.entity_id
_entity_poly.type
_entity_poly.pdbx_seq_one_letter_code
_entity_poly.pdbx_strand_id
1 'polypeptide(L)'
;ITHDFDEAIRLADRVAIMKDGSIVQIGTPEEIVSEPADAYVTEFTKTAPRGKLISAARVMLPLGSEPIHAEPIPGSAKIDEVAARVLESANGITVIDDENRPIGHLTRSRIIEVLFAPARPA
;
A
#
# COMPACT_ATOMS: atom_id res chain seq x y z
N ILE A 1 0.24 -12.67 20.57
CA ILE A 1 -0.11 -11.33 21.10
C ILE A 1 1.21 -10.62 21.35
N THR A 2 1.43 -9.48 20.70
CA THR A 2 2.65 -8.67 20.83
C THR A 2 2.26 -7.19 20.85
N HIS A 3 3.15 -6.35 21.36
CA HIS A 3 3.02 -4.89 21.31
C HIS A 3 3.72 -4.29 20.09
N ASP A 4 4.54 -5.08 19.39
CA ASP A 4 5.33 -4.65 18.26
C ASP A 4 4.61 -5.02 16.95
N PHE A 5 4.27 -4.01 16.16
CA PHE A 5 3.65 -4.22 14.85
C PHE A 5 4.63 -4.88 13.86
N ASP A 6 5.93 -4.58 13.94
CA ASP A 6 6.93 -5.15 13.02
C ASP A 6 7.13 -6.65 13.24
N GLU A 7 6.91 -7.14 14.47
CA GLU A 7 6.86 -8.57 14.76
C GLU A 7 5.60 -9.21 14.19
N ALA A 8 4.45 -8.53 14.33
CA ALA A 8 3.16 -9.01 13.83
C ALA A 8 3.15 -9.17 12.30
N ILE A 9 3.67 -8.18 11.56
CA ILE A 9 3.72 -8.22 10.07
C ILE A 9 4.64 -9.32 9.52
N ARG A 10 5.66 -9.75 10.28
CA ARG A 10 6.60 -10.78 9.83
C ARG A 10 6.07 -12.19 10.00
N LEU A 11 5.18 -12.40 10.97
CA LEU A 11 4.77 -13.73 11.40
C LEU A 11 3.32 -14.07 11.06
N ALA A 12 2.46 -13.07 10.83
CA ALA A 12 1.02 -13.27 10.70
C ALA A 12 0.47 -12.86 9.33
N ASP A 13 -0.37 -13.72 8.76
CA ASP A 13 -1.15 -13.40 7.55
C ASP A 13 -2.29 -12.41 7.84
N ARG A 14 -2.78 -12.42 9.08
CA ARG A 14 -3.84 -11.54 9.58
C ARG A 14 -3.52 -11.07 10.99
N VAL A 15 -3.76 -9.79 11.25
CA VAL A 15 -3.52 -9.14 12.53
C VAL A 15 -4.83 -8.56 13.04
N ALA A 16 -5.07 -8.72 14.34
CA ALA A 16 -6.14 -8.03 15.06
C ALA A 16 -5.51 -7.00 16.01
N ILE A 17 -5.85 -5.74 15.83
CA ILE A 17 -5.44 -4.64 16.72
C ILE A 17 -6.54 -4.45 17.75
N MET A 18 -6.15 -4.35 19.02
CA MET A 18 -7.04 -4.17 20.15
C MET A 18 -6.70 -2.90 20.93
N LYS A 19 -7.72 -2.20 21.42
CA LYS A 19 -7.62 -1.04 22.31
C LYS A 19 -8.71 -1.13 23.38
N ASP A 20 -8.36 -0.88 24.64
CA ASP A 20 -9.31 -0.85 25.77
C ASP A 20 -10.18 -2.13 25.87
N GLY A 21 -9.59 -3.30 25.59
CA GLY A 21 -10.27 -4.59 25.63
C GLY A 21 -11.16 -4.92 24.43
N SER A 22 -11.24 -4.02 23.44
CA SER A 22 -12.03 -4.19 22.23
C SER A 22 -11.13 -4.32 20.99
N ILE A 23 -11.52 -5.14 20.02
CA ILE A 23 -10.85 -5.18 18.71
C ILE A 23 -11.28 -3.95 17.93
N VAL A 24 -10.30 -3.16 17.47
CA VAL A 24 -10.53 -1.94 16.69
C VAL A 24 -10.37 -2.19 15.19
N GLN A 25 -9.48 -3.09 14.78
CA GLN A 25 -9.32 -3.47 13.37
C GLN A 25 -8.80 -4.90 13.24
N ILE A 26 -9.30 -5.63 12.23
CA ILE A 26 -8.74 -6.91 11.80
C ILE A 26 -8.51 -6.84 10.30
N GLY A 27 -7.33 -7.23 9.86
CA GLY A 27 -6.99 -7.26 8.44
C GLY A 27 -5.65 -7.91 8.18
N THR A 28 -5.26 -7.95 6.93
CA THR A 28 -3.87 -8.20 6.54
C THR A 28 -2.98 -7.03 6.97
N PRO A 29 -1.66 -7.23 7.13
CA PRO A 29 -0.71 -6.14 7.33
C PRO A 29 -0.86 -5.00 6.31
N GLU A 30 -1.14 -5.34 5.05
CA GLU A 30 -1.35 -4.38 3.98
C GLU A 30 -2.62 -3.54 4.19
N GLU A 31 -3.75 -4.17 4.54
CA GLU A 31 -5.01 -3.47 4.82
C GLU A 31 -4.89 -2.53 6.02
N ILE A 32 -4.29 -3.01 7.11
CA ILE A 32 -4.12 -2.23 8.35
C ILE A 32 -3.30 -0.96 8.13
N VAL A 33 -2.30 -1.03 7.26
CA VAL A 33 -1.39 0.09 6.99
C VAL A 33 -1.94 1.03 5.90
N SER A 34 -2.63 0.48 4.90
CA SER A 34 -3.18 1.27 3.79
C SER A 34 -4.49 1.97 4.15
N GLU A 35 -5.31 1.36 4.99
CA GLU A 35 -6.63 1.83 5.40
C GLU A 35 -6.82 1.62 6.92
N PRO A 36 -6.10 2.37 7.76
CA PRO A 36 -6.27 2.27 9.21
C PRO A 36 -7.67 2.73 9.63
N ALA A 37 -8.30 1.98 10.52
CA ALA A 37 -9.69 2.19 10.91
C ALA A 37 -9.91 3.48 11.72
N ASP A 38 -8.92 3.93 12.48
CA ASP A 38 -9.01 5.14 13.30
C ASP A 38 -7.64 5.81 13.51
N ALA A 39 -7.64 6.92 14.27
CA ALA A 39 -6.43 7.66 14.62
C ALA A 39 -5.45 6.84 15.47
N TYR A 40 -5.94 5.89 16.28
CA TYR A 40 -5.09 5.04 17.09
C TYR A 40 -4.34 4.02 16.22
N VAL A 41 -5.03 3.35 15.29
CA VAL A 41 -4.38 2.44 14.34
C VAL A 41 -3.43 3.20 13.42
N THR A 42 -3.80 4.41 13.02
CA THR A 42 -2.92 5.31 12.25
C THR A 42 -1.62 5.57 13.01
N GLU A 43 -1.70 5.94 14.28
CA GLU A 43 -0.51 6.18 15.11
C GLU A 43 0.31 4.89 15.29
N PHE A 44 -0.36 3.77 15.54
CA PHE A 44 0.27 2.47 15.79
C PHE A 44 1.06 1.95 14.59
N THR A 45 0.61 2.27 13.38
CA THR A 45 1.20 1.79 12.12
C THR A 45 2.17 2.80 11.49
N LYS A 46 2.45 3.94 12.14
CA LYS A 46 3.29 5.01 11.59
C LYS A 46 4.69 4.57 11.16
N THR A 47 5.30 3.67 11.92
CA THR A 47 6.67 3.19 11.66
C THR A 47 6.71 1.98 10.73
N ALA A 48 5.55 1.48 10.29
CA ALA A 48 5.49 0.30 9.44
C ALA A 48 6.20 0.55 8.10
N PRO A 49 6.95 -0.43 7.58
CA PRO A 49 7.64 -0.30 6.30
C PRO A 49 6.64 -0.40 5.12
N ARG A 50 5.84 0.66 4.91
CA ARG A 50 4.75 0.73 3.93
C ARG A 50 5.16 0.24 2.55
N GLY A 51 6.34 0.65 2.08
CA GLY A 51 6.88 0.27 0.78
C GLY A 51 7.00 -1.24 0.58
N LYS A 52 7.32 -1.99 1.64
CA LYS A 52 7.49 -3.45 1.61
C LYS A 52 6.18 -4.22 1.73
N LEU A 53 5.16 -3.59 2.29
CA LEU A 53 3.88 -4.23 2.60
C LEU A 53 2.87 -4.01 1.48
N ILE A 54 2.80 -2.78 0.96
CA ILE A 54 1.76 -2.37 0.02
C ILE A 54 2.13 -2.83 -1.38
N SER A 55 1.15 -3.44 -2.05
CA SER A 55 1.21 -3.84 -3.45
C SER A 55 0.84 -2.69 -4.39
N ALA A 56 1.33 -2.75 -5.62
CA ALA A 56 1.02 -1.77 -6.66
C ALA A 56 -0.50 -1.70 -6.93
N ALA A 57 -1.18 -2.85 -7.00
CA ALA A 57 -2.61 -2.94 -7.26
C ALA A 57 -3.46 -2.27 -6.16
N ARG A 58 -3.00 -2.26 -4.91
CA ARG A 58 -3.77 -1.69 -3.79
C ARG A 58 -3.83 -0.16 -3.83
N VAL A 59 -2.79 0.48 -4.35
CA VAL A 59 -2.68 1.94 -4.35
C VAL A 59 -2.69 2.56 -5.73
N MET A 60 -2.88 1.77 -6.78
CA MET A 60 -3.03 2.28 -8.14
C MET A 60 -4.26 3.19 -8.27
N LEU A 61 -4.17 4.07 -9.25
CA LEU A 61 -5.29 4.89 -9.72
C LEU A 61 -5.99 4.16 -10.88
N PRO A 62 -7.30 4.35 -11.06
CA PRO A 62 -8.03 3.82 -12.21
C PRO A 62 -7.36 4.22 -13.52
N LEU A 63 -7.45 3.38 -14.56
CA LEU A 63 -6.86 3.70 -15.86
C LEU A 63 -7.37 5.05 -16.39
N GLY A 64 -6.42 5.93 -16.71
CA GLY A 64 -6.72 7.19 -17.38
C GLY A 64 -6.94 6.99 -18.88
N SER A 65 -7.36 8.07 -19.55
CA SER A 65 -7.61 8.09 -20.99
C SER A 65 -6.32 8.15 -21.83
N GLU A 66 -5.22 8.61 -21.23
CA GLU A 66 -3.95 8.79 -21.93
C GLU A 66 -3.07 7.53 -21.85
N PRO A 67 -2.51 7.07 -22.99
CA PRO A 67 -1.62 5.93 -22.99
C PRO A 67 -0.31 6.26 -22.28
N ILE A 68 0.03 5.42 -21.30
CA ILE A 68 1.30 5.51 -20.59
C ILE A 68 2.33 4.67 -21.34
N HIS A 69 3.31 5.33 -21.94
CA HIS A 69 4.41 4.70 -22.67
C HIS A 69 5.58 4.35 -21.74
N ALA A 70 5.34 3.42 -20.83
CA ALA A 70 6.35 2.85 -19.95
C ALA A 70 6.17 1.33 -19.87
N GLU A 71 7.25 0.60 -19.57
CA GLU A 71 7.16 -0.84 -19.31
C GLU A 71 6.25 -1.05 -18.08
N PRO A 72 5.20 -1.90 -18.19
CA PRO A 72 4.25 -2.09 -17.10
C PRO A 72 4.88 -2.78 -15.90
N ILE A 73 4.18 -2.72 -14.77
CA ILE A 73 4.55 -3.41 -13.53
C ILE A 73 3.42 -4.36 -13.09
N PRO A 74 3.75 -5.54 -12.53
CA PRO A 74 2.74 -6.42 -11.95
C PRO A 74 2.00 -5.74 -10.80
N GLY A 75 0.69 -5.96 -10.71
CA GLY A 75 -0.13 -5.48 -9.59
C GLY A 75 0.29 -6.06 -8.24
N SER A 76 0.88 -7.26 -8.24
CA SER A 76 1.40 -7.94 -7.05
C SER A 76 2.73 -7.38 -6.54
N ALA A 77 3.45 -6.59 -7.36
CA ALA A 77 4.75 -6.05 -7.01
C ALA A 77 4.65 -5.09 -5.81
N LYS A 78 5.65 -5.13 -4.93
CA LYS A 78 5.69 -4.23 -3.77
C LYS A 78 6.15 -2.84 -4.18
N ILE A 79 5.69 -1.82 -3.45
CA ILE A 79 6.00 -0.43 -3.78
C ILE A 79 7.52 -0.18 -3.74
N ASP A 80 8.27 -0.80 -2.85
CA ASP A 80 9.74 -0.66 -2.80
C ASP A 80 10.44 -1.22 -4.06
N GLU A 81 9.94 -2.31 -4.63
CA GLU A 81 10.46 -2.92 -5.86
C GLU A 81 10.26 -2.03 -7.09
N VAL A 82 9.14 -1.29 -7.14
CA VAL A 82 8.74 -0.49 -8.32
C VAL A 82 8.95 1.01 -8.15
N ALA A 83 9.22 1.49 -6.93
CA ALA A 83 9.28 2.91 -6.62
C ALA A 83 10.25 3.68 -7.51
N ALA A 84 11.47 3.17 -7.71
CA ALA A 84 12.47 3.84 -8.54
C ALA A 84 11.96 4.09 -9.97
N ARG A 85 11.41 3.04 -10.60
CA ARG A 85 10.86 3.11 -11.97
C ARG A 85 9.72 4.13 -12.06
N VAL A 86 8.79 4.11 -11.09
CA VAL A 86 7.65 5.04 -11.09
C VAL A 86 8.12 6.48 -10.86
N LEU A 87 9.10 6.71 -9.99
CA LEU A 87 9.70 8.02 -9.70
C LEU A 87 10.47 8.61 -10.89
N GLU A 88 11.01 7.76 -11.76
CA GLU A 88 11.67 8.18 -13.00
C GLU A 88 10.66 8.46 -14.13
N SER A 89 9.50 7.82 -14.11
CA SER A 89 8.49 8.01 -15.16
C SER A 89 7.82 9.39 -15.12
N ALA A 90 7.74 10.04 -16.29
CA ALA A 90 7.06 11.33 -16.46
C ALA A 90 5.54 11.23 -16.19
N ASN A 91 4.90 10.22 -16.76
CA ASN A 91 3.43 10.08 -16.83
C ASN A 91 2.90 8.93 -15.96
N GLY A 92 3.76 8.31 -15.16
CA GLY A 92 3.43 7.12 -14.37
C GLY A 92 3.71 5.82 -15.10
N ILE A 93 3.26 4.70 -14.53
CA ILE A 93 3.46 3.36 -15.07
C ILE A 93 2.14 2.59 -14.99
N THR A 94 1.81 1.86 -16.05
CA THR A 94 0.65 0.98 -16.09
C THR A 94 0.84 -0.22 -15.17
N VAL A 95 -0.18 -0.53 -14.39
CA VAL A 95 -0.25 -1.72 -13.53
C VAL A 95 -1.05 -2.80 -14.26
N ILE A 96 -0.52 -4.01 -14.31
CA ILE A 96 -1.13 -5.16 -15.00
C ILE A 96 -1.46 -6.30 -14.04
N ASP A 97 -2.46 -7.10 -14.38
CA ASP A 97 -2.75 -8.38 -13.72
C ASP A 97 -1.88 -9.53 -14.27
N ASP A 98 -2.08 -10.74 -13.73
CA ASP A 98 -1.34 -11.95 -14.14
C ASP A 98 -1.63 -12.39 -15.59
N GLU A 99 -2.70 -11.88 -16.20
CA GLU A 99 -3.07 -12.11 -17.60
C GLU A 99 -2.53 -11.01 -18.54
N ASN A 100 -1.65 -10.14 -18.05
CA ASN A 100 -1.12 -8.95 -18.74
C ASN A 100 -2.19 -7.92 -19.14
N ARG A 101 -3.34 -7.91 -18.47
CA ARG A 101 -4.37 -6.89 -18.70
C ARG A 101 -4.09 -5.66 -17.84
N PRO A 102 -4.21 -4.44 -18.40
CA PRO A 102 -4.09 -3.23 -17.61
C PRO A 102 -5.25 -3.13 -16.63
N ILE A 103 -4.94 -2.90 -15.36
CA ILE A 103 -5.92 -2.77 -14.26
C ILE A 103 -5.88 -1.38 -13.61
N GLY A 104 -4.82 -0.62 -13.84
CA GLY A 104 -4.67 0.74 -13.30
C GLY A 104 -3.34 1.37 -13.69
N HIS A 105 -3.01 2.48 -13.05
CA HIS A 105 -1.71 3.12 -13.21
C HIS A 105 -1.20 3.71 -11.89
N LEU A 106 0.12 3.82 -11.77
CA LEU A 106 0.79 4.43 -10.63
C LEU A 106 1.57 5.66 -11.06
N THR A 107 1.44 6.73 -10.27
CA THR A 107 2.12 8.00 -10.50
C THR A 107 3.05 8.33 -9.34
N ARG A 108 3.98 9.26 -9.60
CA ARG A 108 4.92 9.76 -8.59
C ARG A 108 4.21 10.35 -7.38
N SER A 109 3.22 11.20 -7.63
CA SER A 109 2.39 11.81 -6.58
C SER A 109 1.70 10.75 -5.73
N ARG A 110 1.22 9.67 -6.36
CA ARG A 110 0.56 8.58 -5.63
C ARG A 110 1.53 7.81 -4.74
N ILE A 111 2.74 7.49 -5.21
CA ILE A 111 3.76 6.84 -4.38
C ILE A 111 4.13 7.72 -3.19
N ILE A 112 4.33 9.02 -3.41
CA ILE A 112 4.67 9.96 -2.33
C ILE A 112 3.54 10.02 -1.29
N GLU A 113 2.29 10.06 -1.73
CA GLU A 113 1.13 10.04 -0.82
C GLU A 113 1.11 8.75 0.00
N VAL A 114 1.32 7.58 -0.61
CA VAL A 114 1.29 6.30 0.10
C VAL A 114 2.43 6.19 1.13
N LEU A 115 3.65 6.57 0.74
CA LEU A 115 4.82 6.43 1.59
C LEU A 115 4.91 7.49 2.69
N PHE A 116 4.45 8.71 2.43
CA PHE A 116 4.69 9.86 3.31
C PHE A 116 3.43 10.58 3.79
N ALA A 117 2.25 10.34 3.22
CA ALA A 117 1.05 10.99 3.75
C ALA A 117 0.66 10.35 5.10
N PRO A 118 0.25 11.18 6.08
CA PRO A 118 -0.45 10.67 7.24
C PRO A 118 -1.68 9.92 6.73
N ALA A 119 -1.93 8.71 7.25
CA ALA A 119 -3.12 7.98 6.86
C ALA A 119 -4.34 8.87 7.18
N ARG A 120 -5.21 9.07 6.19
CA ARG A 120 -6.45 9.81 6.45
C ARG A 120 -7.36 8.88 7.24
N PRO A 121 -7.84 9.29 8.43
CA PRO A 121 -8.90 8.55 9.09
C PRO A 121 -10.14 8.56 8.18
N ALA A 122 -10.82 7.41 8.11
CA ALA A 122 -12.10 7.27 7.42
C ALA A 122 -13.21 8.06 8.14
#